data_AF-A0A925YFH2-F1
#
_entry.id   AF-A0A925YFH2-F1
#
_cell.length_a   1.000
_cell.length_b   1.000
_cell.length_c   1.000
_cell.angle_alpha   90.00
_cell.angle_beta   90.00
_cell.angle_gamma   90.00
#
_symmetry.space_group_name_H-M   'P 1'
#
loop_
_entity.id
_entity.type
_entity.pdbx_description
1 polymer ?
#
loop_
_entity_poly.entity_id
_entity_poly.type
_entity_poly.pdbx_seq_one_letter_code
_entity_poly.pdbx_strand_id
1 'polypeptide(L)'
;NSDGQFVSRLDVARAVIDWADTDAQMFSPEGGSAAEDYHYDAQKDRYLAHDNRLDSLEEIKQIRGVSDEFLEAFGPYLTVYPNSDPTRNCRVNLGTISNRLGGDCAPLVMGVLRAAAMIDPTKSAAADPTILDDVKLYPLATILCDRASSGGFDSIDTIMKVIAKPESAVMSDDPRYRVLQGMKPLTVDRGALDAIAYVGPPRTYRIVATGTSGKVKKKITAIIDTRRSLENPMTLNVQSEQAAGVLQYWREE
;
A
#
# COMPACT_ATOMS: atom_id res chain seq x y z
N ASN A 1 18.67 4.79 13.89
CA ASN A 1 18.56 6.13 13.26
C ASN A 1 19.75 6.98 13.72
N SER A 2 19.93 8.19 13.16
CA SER A 2 21.05 9.11 13.44
C SER A 2 21.26 9.43 14.93
N ASP A 3 20.25 9.18 15.77
CA ASP A 3 20.25 9.46 17.21
C ASP A 3 20.66 8.25 18.08
N GLY A 4 21.16 7.17 17.47
CA GLY A 4 21.60 5.97 18.20
C GLY A 4 20.46 5.13 18.79
N GLN A 5 19.20 5.44 18.47
CA GLN A 5 18.06 4.60 18.79
C GLN A 5 17.90 3.51 17.72
N PHE A 6 17.85 2.26 18.16
CA PHE A 6 17.51 1.14 17.31
C PHE A 6 16.01 0.92 17.40
N VAL A 7 15.31 1.25 16.32
CA VAL A 7 13.90 0.86 16.14
C VAL A 7 13.89 -0.32 15.18
N SER A 8 13.33 -1.45 15.61
CA SER A 8 13.24 -2.64 14.76
C SER A 8 12.13 -2.47 13.71
N ARG A 9 12.18 -3.29 12.65
CA ARG A 9 11.11 -3.32 11.63
C ARG A 9 9.75 -3.64 12.24
N LEU A 10 9.73 -4.48 13.27
CA LEU A 10 8.53 -4.85 13.99
C LEU A 10 7.99 -3.67 14.82
N ASP A 11 8.87 -2.89 15.45
CA ASP A 11 8.45 -1.71 16.22
C ASP A 11 7.82 -0.63 15.34
N VAL A 12 8.38 -0.38 14.15
CA VAL A 12 7.76 0.56 13.19
C VAL A 12 6.41 0.04 12.73
N ALA A 13 6.30 -1.25 12.42
CA ALA A 13 5.03 -1.84 11.98
C ALA A 13 3.95 -1.78 13.08
N ARG A 14 4.32 -2.06 14.33
CA ARG A 14 3.42 -1.92 15.50
C ARG A 14 2.98 -0.46 15.67
N ALA A 15 3.93 0.48 15.68
CA ALA A 15 3.63 1.90 15.83
C ALA A 15 2.70 2.44 14.73
N VAL A 16 2.78 1.91 13.50
CA VAL A 16 1.85 2.28 12.41
C VAL A 16 0.44 1.73 12.65
N ILE A 17 0.31 0.55 13.27
CA ILE A 17 -0.99 -0.04 13.62
C ILE A 17 -1.62 0.77 14.76
N ASP A 18 -0.90 0.93 15.88
CA ASP A 18 -1.33 1.68 17.07
C ASP A 18 -1.74 3.12 16.71
N TRP A 19 -0.99 3.77 15.82
CA TRP A 19 -1.35 5.12 15.37
C TRP A 19 -2.69 5.19 14.63
N ALA A 20 -3.07 4.11 13.93
CA ALA A 20 -4.17 4.10 12.96
C ALA A 20 -5.42 3.34 13.43
N ASP A 21 -5.31 2.52 14.47
CA ASP A 21 -6.46 1.87 15.09
C ASP A 21 -7.14 2.81 16.09
N THR A 22 -8.19 2.34 16.77
CA THR A 22 -9.06 3.20 17.59
C THR A 22 -8.97 2.92 19.08
N ASP A 23 -8.13 1.98 19.47
CA ASP A 23 -7.92 1.67 20.88
C ASP A 23 -6.64 2.35 21.37
N ALA A 24 -6.27 2.10 22.63
CA ALA A 24 -5.09 2.71 23.26
C ALA A 24 -4.12 1.60 23.73
N GLN A 25 -4.27 0.40 23.17
CA GLN A 25 -3.63 -0.84 23.59
C GLN A 25 -2.60 -1.28 22.56
N MET A 26 -1.32 -1.12 22.94
CA MET A 26 -0.19 -1.41 22.06
C MET A 26 -0.33 -2.77 21.38
N PHE A 27 -0.32 -2.77 20.04
CA PHE A 27 -0.46 -3.96 19.25
C PHE A 27 0.68 -4.95 19.51
N SER A 28 0.31 -6.15 19.96
CA SER A 28 1.25 -7.24 20.20
C SER A 28 0.81 -8.52 19.50
N PRO A 29 1.55 -8.99 18.47
CA PRO A 29 1.27 -10.26 17.80
C PRO A 29 1.41 -11.49 18.71
N GLU A 30 2.13 -11.38 19.84
CA GLU A 30 2.39 -12.48 20.77
C GLU A 30 1.43 -12.48 21.97
N GLY A 31 0.56 -11.47 22.08
CA GLY A 31 -0.30 -11.23 23.23
C GLY A 31 0.43 -10.53 24.39
N GLY A 32 -0.25 -9.57 25.01
CA GLY A 32 0.29 -8.70 26.06
C GLY A 32 0.39 -7.25 25.58
N SER A 33 -0.39 -6.37 26.21
CA SER A 33 -0.49 -4.96 25.82
C SER A 33 0.08 -4.05 26.90
N ALA A 34 0.94 -3.11 26.49
CA ALA A 34 1.22 -1.91 27.26
C ALA A 34 0.24 -0.79 26.82
N ALA A 35 0.32 0.38 27.45
CA ALA A 35 -0.37 1.57 26.95
C ALA A 35 0.44 2.19 25.80
N GLU A 36 -0.24 2.64 24.75
CA GLU A 36 0.37 3.20 23.52
C GLU A 36 1.01 4.57 23.74
N ASP A 37 0.31 5.43 24.49
CA ASP A 37 0.66 6.83 24.71
C ASP A 37 1.97 7.06 25.44
N TYR A 38 2.45 6.07 26.21
CA TYR A 38 3.62 6.17 27.11
C TYR A 38 4.92 6.62 26.40
N HIS A 39 4.92 6.60 25.07
CA HIS A 39 6.08 6.93 24.25
C HIS A 39 5.98 8.25 23.48
N TYR A 40 4.77 8.75 23.22
CA TYR A 40 4.55 10.04 22.54
C TYR A 40 4.53 11.20 23.54
N ASP A 41 4.01 10.96 24.74
CA ASP A 41 3.96 11.95 25.83
C ASP A 41 5.32 12.15 26.55
N ALA A 42 6.26 11.24 26.33
CA ALA A 42 7.60 11.24 26.93
C ALA A 42 8.61 12.12 26.17
N GLN A 43 8.25 12.61 24.97
CA GLN A 43 9.13 13.46 24.16
C GLN A 43 9.17 14.92 24.65
N LYS A 44 10.17 15.68 24.17
CA LYS A 44 10.31 17.10 24.46
C LYS A 44 9.15 17.92 23.89
N ASP A 45 8.67 17.53 22.71
CA ASP A 45 7.45 18.03 22.09
C ASP A 45 6.40 16.94 22.24
N ARG A 46 5.43 17.16 23.13
CA ARG A 46 4.50 16.12 23.55
C ARG A 46 3.26 16.15 22.67
N TYR A 47 2.93 15.00 22.14
CA TYR A 47 1.67 14.75 21.46
C TYR A 47 1.15 13.38 21.89
N LEU A 48 -0.13 13.11 21.60
CA LEU A 48 -0.75 11.81 21.81
C LEU A 48 -0.76 11.05 20.48
N ALA A 49 -0.97 9.74 20.56
CA ALA A 49 -1.33 8.98 19.36
C ALA A 49 -2.65 9.51 18.77
N HIS A 50 -2.84 9.31 17.47
CA HIS A 50 -4.05 9.80 16.80
C HIS A 50 -5.28 8.94 17.14
N ASP A 51 -5.07 7.65 17.43
CA ASP A 51 -6.11 6.66 17.74
C ASP A 51 -7.27 6.70 16.74
N ASN A 52 -6.92 6.95 15.47
CA ASN A 52 -7.86 7.01 14.38
C ASN A 52 -7.16 6.87 13.02
N ARG A 53 -7.97 6.71 11.97
CA ARG A 53 -7.47 6.61 10.59
C ARG A 53 -6.64 7.84 10.22
N LEU A 54 -5.52 7.59 9.54
CA LEU A 54 -4.68 8.62 8.93
C LEU A 54 -5.50 9.55 8.02
N ASP A 55 -5.29 10.86 8.16
CA ASP A 55 -5.89 11.89 7.31
C ASP A 55 -5.02 12.19 6.08
N SER A 56 -3.69 12.07 6.24
CA SER A 56 -2.73 12.38 5.19
C SER A 56 -1.51 11.47 5.25
N LEU A 57 -0.77 11.41 4.14
CA LEU A 57 0.48 10.64 4.11
C LEU A 57 1.56 11.27 4.99
N GLU A 58 1.55 12.60 5.10
CA GLU A 58 2.51 13.37 5.89
C GLU A 58 2.44 13.06 7.38
N GLU A 59 1.27 12.65 7.88
CA GLU A 59 1.04 12.26 9.26
C GLU A 59 1.91 11.07 9.69
N ILE A 60 2.31 10.21 8.75
CA ILE A 60 3.22 9.09 9.02
C ILE A 60 4.56 9.57 9.61
N LYS A 61 4.97 10.82 9.38
CA LYS A 61 6.15 11.45 10.00
C LYS A 61 6.08 11.54 11.53
N GLN A 62 4.89 11.52 12.10
CA GLN A 62 4.68 11.58 13.55
C GLN A 62 4.74 10.20 14.19
N ILE A 63 4.74 9.14 13.39
CA ILE A 63 4.77 7.77 13.88
C ILE A 63 6.18 7.43 14.36
N ARG A 64 6.27 6.79 15.53
CA ARG A 64 7.54 6.38 16.10
C ARG A 64 8.33 5.51 15.13
N GLY A 65 9.61 5.86 14.96
CA GLY A 65 10.54 5.10 14.13
C GLY A 65 10.43 5.36 12.63
N VAL A 66 9.46 6.16 12.20
CA VAL A 66 9.46 6.74 10.86
C VAL A 66 10.46 7.89 10.85
N SER A 67 11.59 7.67 10.18
CA SER A 67 12.58 8.71 9.93
C SER A 67 12.49 9.25 8.49
N ASP A 68 13.23 10.30 8.19
CA ASP A 68 13.35 10.79 6.81
C ASP A 68 13.91 9.71 5.88
N GLU A 69 14.85 8.88 6.33
CA GLU A 69 15.36 7.74 5.54
C GLU A 69 14.29 6.67 5.31
N PHE A 70 13.39 6.44 6.29
CA PHE A 70 12.24 5.56 6.08
C PHE A 70 11.33 6.12 4.99
N LEU A 71 11.02 7.42 5.03
CA LEU A 71 10.13 8.04 4.05
C LEU A 71 10.77 8.15 2.67
N GLU A 72 12.08 8.32 2.58
CA GLU A 72 12.81 8.23 1.33
C GLU A 72 12.67 6.82 0.71
N ALA A 73 12.83 5.77 1.53
CA ALA A 73 12.76 4.38 1.06
C ALA A 73 11.32 3.92 0.76
N PHE A 74 10.37 4.21 1.64
CA PHE A 74 9.02 3.63 1.63
C PHE A 74 7.93 4.62 1.22
N GLY A 75 8.14 5.93 1.42
CA GLY A 75 7.13 6.96 1.17
C GLY A 75 6.48 6.88 -0.20
N PRO A 76 7.24 6.62 -1.30
CA PRO A 76 6.62 6.51 -2.61
C PRO A 76 5.65 5.31 -2.73
N TYR A 77 5.74 4.29 -1.86
CA TYR A 77 4.89 3.07 -1.86
C TYR A 77 3.66 3.19 -0.95
N LEU A 78 3.61 4.24 -0.14
CA LEU A 78 2.56 4.47 0.84
C LEU A 78 1.51 5.41 0.26
N THR A 79 0.25 5.14 0.58
CA THR A 79 -0.89 5.99 0.22
C THR A 79 -1.90 5.96 1.33
N VAL A 80 -2.47 7.12 1.64
CA VAL A 80 -3.64 7.24 2.51
C VAL A 80 -4.85 7.55 1.64
N TYR A 81 -5.92 6.78 1.78
CA TYR A 81 -7.17 7.00 1.06
C TYR A 81 -8.38 6.58 1.90
N PRO A 82 -9.57 7.13 1.62
CA PRO A 82 -10.76 6.79 2.38
C PRO A 82 -11.11 5.31 2.26
N ASN A 83 -11.28 4.64 3.40
CA ASN A 83 -11.80 3.28 3.45
C ASN A 83 -13.32 3.26 3.71
N SER A 84 -14.08 3.91 2.82
CA SER A 84 -15.55 3.90 2.90
C SER A 84 -16.18 2.82 1.99
N ASP A 85 -15.38 1.89 1.46
CA ASP A 85 -15.87 0.73 0.72
C ASP A 85 -15.94 -0.50 1.64
N PRO A 86 -17.13 -0.88 2.14
CA PRO A 86 -17.24 -2.07 2.97
C PRO A 86 -16.91 -3.36 2.20
N THR A 87 -16.90 -3.30 0.85
CA THR A 87 -16.54 -4.43 0.00
C THR A 87 -15.05 -4.46 -0.36
N ARG A 88 -14.31 -3.35 -0.20
CA ARG A 88 -12.90 -3.25 -0.61
C ARG A 88 -11.90 -2.94 0.50
N ASN A 89 -12.33 -2.82 1.77
CA ASN A 89 -11.51 -2.79 3.00
C ASN A 89 -9.98 -2.66 2.80
N CYS A 90 -9.49 -1.46 2.48
CA CYS A 90 -8.05 -1.17 2.29
C CYS A 90 -7.26 -2.11 1.35
N ARG A 91 -7.92 -2.72 0.36
CA ARG A 91 -7.27 -3.65 -0.58
C ARG A 91 -6.43 -2.92 -1.61
N VAL A 92 -5.29 -3.51 -1.96
CA VAL A 92 -4.37 -2.99 -3.00
C VAL A 92 -4.92 -3.31 -4.39
N ASN A 93 -5.01 -2.30 -5.27
CA ASN A 93 -5.40 -2.52 -6.66
C ASN A 93 -4.19 -2.99 -7.49
N LEU A 94 -4.10 -4.30 -7.73
CA LEU A 94 -3.03 -4.90 -8.54
C LEU A 94 -3.17 -4.58 -10.04
N GLY A 95 -4.37 -4.20 -10.51
CA GLY A 95 -4.58 -3.79 -11.89
C GLY A 95 -3.99 -2.43 -12.25
N THR A 96 -3.70 -1.58 -11.25
CA THR A 96 -3.13 -0.24 -11.46
C THR A 96 -1.89 0.02 -10.62
N ILE A 97 -1.29 -1.02 -10.04
CA ILE A 97 -0.12 -0.91 -9.15
C ILE A 97 1.11 -0.34 -9.88
N SER A 98 1.15 -0.50 -11.20
CA SER A 98 2.17 0.04 -12.10
C SER A 98 2.00 1.53 -12.45
N ASN A 99 0.83 2.14 -12.22
CA ASN A 99 0.53 3.53 -12.60
C ASN A 99 1.15 4.56 -11.65
N ARG A 100 2.28 4.21 -11.04
CA ARG A 100 2.99 5.05 -10.09
C ARG A 100 3.83 6.07 -10.82
N LEU A 101 3.83 7.30 -10.32
CA LEU A 101 4.79 8.32 -10.73
C LEU A 101 6.19 7.91 -10.26
N GLY A 102 6.96 7.26 -11.14
CA GLY A 102 8.41 7.20 -11.07
C GLY A 102 9.04 6.16 -10.13
N GLY A 103 8.50 4.95 -10.00
CA GLY A 103 9.20 3.89 -9.25
C GLY A 103 8.77 2.48 -9.61
N ASP A 104 9.69 1.53 -9.40
CA ASP A 104 9.46 0.09 -9.48
C ASP A 104 8.33 -0.31 -8.51
N CYS A 105 7.29 -1.00 -8.99
CA CYS A 105 6.21 -1.49 -8.14
C CYS A 105 6.50 -2.87 -7.53
N ALA A 106 7.58 -3.53 -7.93
CA ALA A 106 7.89 -4.89 -7.50
C ALA A 106 7.98 -5.01 -5.97
N PRO A 107 8.59 -4.08 -5.19
CA PRO A 107 8.62 -4.20 -3.74
C PRO A 107 7.22 -4.25 -3.09
N LEU A 108 6.26 -3.48 -3.62
CA LEU A 108 4.88 -3.51 -3.12
C LEU A 108 4.19 -4.82 -3.52
N VAL A 109 4.38 -5.29 -4.76
CA VAL A 109 3.85 -6.59 -5.19
C VAL A 109 4.42 -7.74 -4.35
N MET A 110 5.73 -7.72 -4.04
CA MET A 110 6.36 -8.69 -3.14
C MET A 110 5.71 -8.66 -1.76
N GLY A 111 5.48 -7.46 -1.20
CA GLY A 111 4.80 -7.28 0.08
C GLY A 111 3.40 -7.88 0.09
N VAL A 112 2.61 -7.64 -0.97
CA VAL A 112 1.27 -8.23 -1.14
C VAL A 112 1.34 -9.75 -1.24
N LEU A 113 2.23 -10.30 -2.06
CA LEU A 113 2.37 -11.76 -2.20
C LEU A 113 2.78 -12.40 -0.87
N ARG A 114 3.71 -11.77 -0.13
CA ARG A 114 4.12 -12.22 1.20
C ARG A 114 2.97 -12.20 2.17
N ALA A 115 2.22 -11.10 2.24
CA ALA A 115 1.06 -10.99 3.12
C ALA A 115 -0.01 -12.05 2.79
N ALA A 116 -0.26 -12.33 1.50
CA ALA A 116 -1.21 -13.37 1.08
C ALA A 116 -0.72 -14.79 1.39
N ALA A 117 0.59 -15.06 1.27
CA ALA A 117 1.18 -16.36 1.56
C ALA A 117 1.41 -16.60 3.06
N MET A 118 1.64 -15.53 3.84
CA MET A 118 2.03 -15.56 5.25
C MET A 118 0.91 -15.13 6.19
N ILE A 119 -0.26 -15.75 6.06
CA ILE A 119 -1.34 -15.59 7.05
C ILE A 119 -0.83 -15.97 8.46
N ASP A 120 0.08 -16.94 8.54
CA ASP A 120 0.90 -17.24 9.73
C ASP A 120 2.39 -17.23 9.35
N PRO A 121 3.15 -16.16 9.68
CA PRO A 121 4.56 -16.02 9.31
C PRO A 121 5.45 -17.16 9.80
N THR A 122 5.08 -17.79 10.92
CA THR A 122 5.87 -18.87 11.54
C THR A 122 5.66 -20.22 10.86
N LYS A 123 4.49 -20.43 10.23
CA LYS A 123 4.15 -21.68 9.52
C LYS A 123 4.33 -21.58 8.01
N SER A 124 4.07 -20.41 7.43
CA SER A 124 4.11 -20.21 5.98
C SER A 124 5.51 -20.23 5.39
N ALA A 125 6.52 -19.72 6.11
CA ALA A 125 7.92 -19.78 5.68
C ALA A 125 8.45 -21.22 5.58
N ALA A 126 7.93 -22.12 6.43
CA ALA A 126 8.27 -23.54 6.40
C ALA A 126 7.55 -24.29 5.26
N ALA A 127 6.37 -23.81 4.84
CA ALA A 127 5.58 -24.42 3.77
C ALA A 127 6.12 -24.10 2.37
N ASP A 128 6.57 -22.86 2.13
CA ASP A 128 7.16 -22.45 0.86
C ASP A 128 8.29 -21.42 1.07
N PRO A 129 9.57 -21.82 1.12
CA PRO A 129 10.67 -20.88 1.33
C PRO A 129 10.86 -19.91 0.16
N THR A 130 10.27 -20.18 -1.01
CA THR A 130 10.38 -19.34 -2.22
C THR A 130 9.81 -17.94 -1.99
N ILE A 131 8.81 -17.81 -1.11
CA ILE A 131 8.20 -16.51 -0.78
C ILE A 131 9.16 -15.57 -0.01
N LEU A 132 10.22 -16.12 0.60
CA LEU A 132 11.28 -15.37 1.28
C LEU A 132 12.54 -15.21 0.41
N ASP A 133 12.60 -15.91 -0.72
CA ASP A 133 13.73 -15.85 -1.66
C ASP A 133 13.60 -14.63 -2.58
N ASP A 134 14.22 -13.51 -2.18
CA ASP A 134 14.21 -12.26 -2.96
C ASP A 134 14.75 -12.44 -4.38
N VAL A 135 15.68 -13.39 -4.61
CA VAL A 135 16.26 -13.66 -5.93
C VAL A 135 15.21 -14.18 -6.90
N LYS A 136 14.19 -14.89 -6.40
CA LYS A 136 13.09 -15.44 -7.22
C LYS A 136 11.85 -14.57 -7.19
N LEU A 137 11.49 -14.08 -6.01
CA LEU A 137 10.25 -13.33 -5.82
C LEU A 137 10.32 -11.95 -6.50
N TYR A 138 11.48 -11.29 -6.49
CA TYR A 138 11.63 -9.99 -7.13
C TYR A 138 11.42 -10.08 -8.66
N PRO A 139 12.09 -10.98 -9.42
CA PRO A 139 11.77 -11.17 -10.84
C PRO A 139 10.30 -11.49 -11.12
N LEU A 140 9.66 -12.35 -10.33
CA LEU A 140 8.22 -12.61 -10.48
C LEU A 140 7.38 -11.34 -10.25
N ALA A 141 7.69 -10.57 -9.21
CA ALA A 141 7.01 -9.31 -8.92
C ALA A 141 7.19 -8.28 -10.04
N THR A 142 8.38 -8.18 -10.66
CA THR A 142 8.60 -7.30 -11.82
C THR A 142 7.74 -7.70 -13.02
N ILE A 143 7.53 -9.00 -13.26
CA ILE A 143 6.67 -9.47 -14.35
C ILE A 143 5.21 -9.15 -14.08
N LEU A 144 4.77 -9.29 -12.83
CA LEU A 144 3.43 -8.86 -12.43
C LEU A 144 3.26 -7.35 -12.63
N CYS A 145 4.27 -6.55 -12.29
CA CYS A 145 4.31 -5.11 -12.56
C CYS A 145 4.21 -4.76 -14.06
N ASP A 146 5.00 -5.43 -14.91
CA ASP A 146 4.97 -5.23 -16.37
C ASP A 146 3.60 -5.59 -16.97
N ARG A 147 2.94 -6.61 -16.39
CA ARG A 147 1.59 -6.99 -16.81
C ARG A 147 0.52 -6.01 -16.36
N ALA A 148 0.63 -5.50 -15.14
CA ALA A 148 -0.28 -4.45 -14.68
C ALA A 148 -0.19 -3.20 -15.57
N SER A 149 1.01 -2.82 -16.02
CA SER A 149 1.21 -1.62 -16.84
C SER A 149 0.62 -1.74 -18.25
N SER A 150 0.51 -2.97 -18.77
CA SER A 150 -0.08 -3.28 -20.06
C SER A 150 -1.59 -3.59 -19.99
N GLY A 151 -2.23 -3.40 -18.82
CA GLY A 151 -3.64 -3.75 -18.61
C GLY A 151 -3.89 -5.26 -18.60
N GLY A 152 -2.84 -6.05 -18.35
CA GLY A 152 -2.84 -7.51 -18.45
C GLY A 152 -3.53 -8.26 -17.31
N PHE A 153 -4.11 -7.57 -16.33
CA PHE A 153 -4.92 -8.18 -15.28
C PHE A 153 -6.39 -7.77 -15.41
N ASP A 154 -7.23 -8.74 -15.72
CA ASP A 154 -8.69 -8.64 -15.72
C ASP A 154 -9.31 -9.08 -14.37
N SER A 155 -8.57 -9.90 -13.61
CA SER A 155 -9.04 -10.54 -12.39
C SER A 155 -7.87 -11.04 -11.53
N ILE A 156 -8.15 -11.33 -10.26
CA ILE A 156 -7.21 -12.04 -9.37
C ILE A 156 -6.82 -13.41 -9.95
N ASP A 157 -7.72 -14.08 -10.68
CA ASP A 157 -7.46 -15.39 -11.27
C ASP A 157 -6.34 -15.36 -12.32
N THR A 158 -6.21 -14.26 -13.07
CA THR A 158 -5.10 -14.08 -14.01
C THR A 158 -3.77 -13.94 -13.28
N ILE A 159 -3.75 -13.25 -12.13
CA ILE A 159 -2.56 -13.17 -11.27
C ILE A 159 -2.20 -14.56 -10.72
N MET A 160 -3.20 -15.32 -10.24
CA MET A 160 -3.00 -16.70 -9.76
C MET A 160 -2.40 -17.61 -10.82
N LYS A 161 -2.80 -17.46 -12.10
CA LYS A 161 -2.19 -18.21 -13.22
C LYS A 161 -0.71 -17.88 -13.41
N VAL A 162 -0.31 -16.61 -13.26
CA VAL A 162 1.10 -16.19 -13.33
C VAL A 162 1.90 -16.81 -12.18
N ILE A 163 1.38 -16.72 -10.96
CA ILE A 163 2.01 -17.26 -9.76
C ILE A 163 2.15 -18.79 -9.85
N ALA A 164 1.15 -19.47 -10.43
CA ALA A 164 1.14 -20.90 -10.60
C ALA A 164 2.13 -21.40 -11.66
N LYS A 165 2.43 -20.59 -12.69
CA LYS A 165 3.39 -20.92 -13.75
C LYS A 165 4.24 -19.71 -14.18
N PRO A 166 5.18 -19.25 -13.32
CA PRO A 166 5.96 -18.04 -13.57
C PRO A 166 6.74 -18.05 -14.88
N GLU A 167 7.33 -19.18 -15.24
CA GLU A 167 8.13 -19.34 -16.47
C GLU A 167 7.33 -19.08 -17.76
N SER A 168 6.05 -19.43 -17.78
CA SER A 168 5.16 -19.17 -18.94
C SER A 168 4.81 -17.70 -19.09
N ALA A 169 5.22 -16.87 -18.11
CA ALA A 169 4.91 -15.47 -18.10
C ALA A 169 5.83 -14.62 -18.98
N VAL A 170 6.99 -15.17 -19.33
CA VAL A 170 8.07 -14.47 -20.04
C VAL A 170 8.58 -15.31 -21.21
N MET A 171 9.15 -14.65 -22.21
CA MET A 171 9.78 -15.31 -23.33
C MET A 171 11.13 -15.92 -22.93
N SER A 172 11.61 -16.93 -23.67
CA SER A 172 12.84 -17.67 -23.35
C SER A 172 14.12 -16.82 -23.40
N ASP A 173 14.07 -15.68 -24.07
CA ASP A 173 15.15 -14.70 -24.20
C ASP A 173 15.13 -13.62 -23.10
N ASP A 174 14.06 -13.52 -22.30
CA ASP A 174 14.01 -12.63 -21.14
C ASP A 174 15.05 -13.09 -20.09
N PRO A 175 15.92 -12.21 -19.58
CA PRO A 175 16.90 -12.57 -18.55
C PRO A 175 16.28 -13.23 -17.31
N ARG A 176 15.02 -12.90 -16.99
CA ARG A 176 14.26 -13.46 -15.87
C ARG A 176 13.80 -14.89 -16.13
N TYR A 177 13.69 -15.32 -17.39
CA TYR A 177 13.30 -16.68 -17.74
C TYR A 177 14.18 -17.72 -17.05
N ARG A 178 15.50 -17.52 -17.03
CA ARG A 178 16.45 -18.44 -16.38
C ARG A 178 16.24 -18.55 -14.87
N VAL A 179 15.79 -17.47 -14.23
CA VAL A 179 15.54 -17.45 -12.77
C VAL A 179 14.21 -18.13 -12.46
N LEU A 180 13.21 -17.95 -13.33
CA LEU A 180 11.88 -18.52 -13.16
C LEU A 180 11.76 -19.97 -13.67
N GLN A 181 12.69 -20.42 -14.50
CA GLN A 181 12.68 -21.76 -15.06
C GLN A 181 12.75 -22.79 -13.93
N GLY A 182 11.73 -23.64 -13.82
CA GLY A 182 11.67 -24.65 -12.75
C GLY A 182 11.43 -24.07 -11.37
N MET A 183 11.05 -22.79 -11.28
CA MET A 183 10.53 -22.20 -10.05
C MET A 183 9.26 -22.95 -9.66
N LYS A 184 9.20 -23.43 -8.41
CA LYS A 184 7.99 -24.04 -7.88
C LYS A 184 6.88 -22.98 -7.85
N PRO A 185 5.61 -23.36 -8.15
CA PRO A 185 4.47 -22.49 -7.94
C PRO A 185 4.47 -21.95 -6.51
N LEU A 186 4.21 -20.64 -6.32
CA LEU A 186 4.09 -20.12 -4.96
C LEU A 186 2.82 -20.66 -4.30
N THR A 187 2.91 -21.00 -3.02
CA THR A 187 1.75 -21.42 -2.23
C THR A 187 1.00 -20.19 -1.71
N VAL A 188 0.24 -19.54 -2.60
CA VAL A 188 -0.64 -18.42 -2.26
C VAL A 188 -2.09 -18.89 -2.34
N ASP A 189 -2.86 -18.73 -1.27
CA ASP A 189 -4.30 -18.99 -1.31
C ASP A 189 -5.03 -17.84 -2.03
N ARG A 190 -5.98 -18.19 -2.90
CA ARG A 190 -6.75 -17.20 -3.67
C ARG A 190 -7.57 -16.30 -2.74
N GLY A 191 -8.20 -16.88 -1.72
CA GLY A 191 -9.00 -16.15 -0.74
C GLY A 191 -8.15 -15.17 0.08
N ALA A 192 -6.95 -15.62 0.48
CA ALA A 192 -5.98 -14.77 1.16
C ALA A 192 -5.50 -13.59 0.30
N LEU A 193 -5.25 -13.81 -0.99
CA LEU A 193 -4.91 -12.73 -1.92
C LEU A 193 -6.09 -11.78 -2.14
N ASP A 194 -7.31 -12.30 -2.32
CA ASP A 194 -8.52 -11.49 -2.50
C ASP A 194 -8.91 -10.68 -1.25
N ALA A 195 -8.50 -11.13 -0.06
CA ALA A 195 -8.70 -10.41 1.20
C ALA A 195 -7.88 -9.11 1.28
N ILE A 196 -6.71 -9.05 0.63
CA ILE A 196 -5.78 -7.91 0.71
C ILE A 196 -5.60 -7.15 -0.61
N ALA A 197 -6.06 -7.72 -1.73
CA ALA A 197 -5.87 -7.16 -3.05
C ALA A 197 -7.10 -7.34 -3.93
N TYR A 198 -7.21 -6.52 -4.97
CA TYR A 198 -8.23 -6.65 -6.00
C TYR A 198 -7.67 -6.25 -7.38
N VAL A 199 -8.42 -6.60 -8.42
CA VAL A 199 -8.19 -6.13 -9.79
C VAL A 199 -9.48 -5.50 -10.30
N GLY A 200 -9.39 -4.28 -10.83
CA GLY A 200 -10.53 -3.59 -11.39
C GLY A 200 -10.32 -2.08 -11.52
N PRO A 201 -11.36 -1.33 -11.92
CA PRO A 201 -11.27 0.11 -12.04
C PRO A 201 -10.94 0.75 -10.68
N PRO A 202 -9.96 1.69 -10.64
CA PRO A 202 -9.68 2.46 -9.43
C PRO A 202 -10.92 3.23 -8.98
N ARG A 203 -11.09 3.29 -7.67
CA ARG A 203 -12.13 4.11 -7.02
C ARG A 203 -11.59 5.50 -6.70
N THR A 204 -10.37 5.55 -6.19
CA THR A 204 -9.72 6.77 -5.72
C THR A 204 -8.69 7.24 -6.73
N TYR A 205 -8.71 8.54 -7.04
CA TYR A 205 -7.80 9.18 -7.99
C TYR A 205 -7.07 10.33 -7.33
N ARG A 206 -5.77 10.47 -7.62
CA ARG A 206 -4.99 11.67 -7.30
C ARG A 206 -4.90 12.55 -8.53
N ILE A 207 -5.46 13.74 -8.46
CA ILE A 207 -5.39 14.77 -9.49
C ILE A 207 -4.32 15.76 -9.09
N VAL A 208 -3.38 15.99 -10.00
CA VAL A 208 -2.33 17.02 -9.84
C VAL A 208 -2.54 18.06 -10.94
N ALA A 209 -3.00 19.24 -10.56
CA ALA A 209 -3.12 20.39 -11.45
C ALA A 209 -1.91 21.31 -11.24
N THR A 210 -1.32 21.80 -12.32
CA THR A 210 -0.26 22.82 -12.24
C THR A 210 -0.64 24.01 -13.09
N GLY A 211 -0.50 25.21 -12.54
CA GLY A 211 -0.83 26.47 -13.18
C GLY A 211 0.36 27.42 -13.15
N THR A 212 0.48 28.27 -14.17
CA THR A 212 1.50 29.32 -14.21
C THR A 212 0.83 30.64 -14.57
N SER A 213 1.11 31.69 -13.80
CA SER A 213 0.66 33.06 -14.08
C SER A 213 1.85 34.00 -13.91
N GLY A 214 2.33 34.56 -15.02
CA GLY A 214 3.58 35.31 -15.04
C GLY A 214 4.76 34.47 -14.54
N LYS A 215 5.36 34.89 -13.41
CA LYS A 215 6.47 34.18 -12.75
C LYS A 215 6.03 33.20 -11.67
N VAL A 216 4.74 33.17 -11.33
CA VAL A 216 4.21 32.32 -10.26
C VAL A 216 3.82 30.98 -10.85
N LYS A 217 4.35 29.90 -10.28
CA LYS A 217 3.93 28.52 -10.54
C LYS A 217 3.23 28.00 -9.30
N LYS A 218 2.06 27.39 -9.48
CA LYS A 218 1.28 26.76 -8.42
C LYS A 218 0.98 25.31 -8.77
N LYS A 219 0.93 24.45 -7.76
CA LYS A 219 0.52 23.06 -7.90
C LYS A 219 -0.60 22.78 -6.91
N ILE A 220 -1.70 22.23 -7.40
CA ILE A 220 -2.81 21.77 -6.57
C ILE A 220 -2.85 20.25 -6.68
N THR A 221 -2.83 19.58 -5.53
CA THR A 221 -3.04 18.12 -5.46
C THR A 221 -4.37 17.86 -4.80
N ALA A 222 -5.24 17.09 -5.45
CA ALA A 222 -6.55 16.72 -4.95
C ALA A 222 -6.74 15.19 -4.97
N ILE A 223 -7.46 14.66 -3.99
CA ILE A 223 -7.90 13.26 -3.96
C ILE A 223 -9.40 13.22 -4.22
N ILE A 224 -9.81 12.41 -5.20
CA ILE A 224 -11.21 12.20 -5.57
C ILE A 224 -11.58 10.74 -5.31
N ASP A 225 -12.73 10.53 -4.68
CA ASP A 225 -13.36 9.22 -4.51
C ASP A 225 -14.64 9.14 -5.35
N THR A 226 -14.63 8.28 -6.37
CA THR A 226 -15.74 8.11 -7.33
C THR A 226 -16.96 7.37 -6.78
N ARG A 227 -16.90 6.83 -5.56
CA ARG A 227 -18.02 6.07 -4.96
C ARG A 227 -18.46 6.59 -3.59
N ARG A 228 -17.82 7.64 -3.07
CA ARG A 228 -18.28 8.26 -1.82
C ARG A 228 -19.61 9.00 -2.06
N SER A 229 -20.50 8.93 -1.08
CA SER A 229 -21.71 9.75 -1.06
C SER A 229 -21.35 11.23 -0.90
N LEU A 230 -21.98 12.09 -1.69
CA LEU A 230 -21.85 13.53 -1.53
C LEU A 230 -22.60 13.97 -0.27
N GLU A 231 -21.85 14.50 0.70
CA GLU A 231 -22.38 15.08 1.95
C GLU A 231 -22.28 16.61 1.92
N ASN A 232 -22.44 17.23 0.75
CA ASN A 232 -22.46 18.68 0.61
C ASN A 232 -23.91 19.19 0.57
N PRO A 233 -24.37 19.92 1.60
CA PRO A 233 -25.73 20.46 1.65
C PRO A 233 -25.99 21.59 0.63
N MET A 234 -24.95 22.07 -0.06
CA MET A 234 -25.02 23.19 -1.02
C MET A 234 -24.99 22.73 -2.50
N THR A 235 -24.97 21.42 -2.76
CA THR A 235 -24.87 20.89 -4.12
C THR A 235 -26.14 21.15 -4.93
N LEU A 236 -25.99 21.84 -6.08
CA LEU A 236 -27.09 22.14 -7.00
C LEU A 236 -27.36 21.00 -8.00
N ASN A 237 -26.39 20.11 -8.22
CA ASN A 237 -26.54 18.94 -9.10
C ASN A 237 -25.79 17.71 -8.55
N VAL A 238 -26.46 16.96 -7.67
CA VAL A 238 -25.90 15.80 -6.97
C VAL A 238 -25.44 14.71 -7.94
N GLN A 239 -26.17 14.48 -9.03
CA GLN A 239 -25.85 13.42 -10.00
C GLN A 239 -24.55 13.73 -10.77
N SER A 240 -24.36 14.97 -11.23
CA SER A 240 -23.13 15.32 -11.94
C SER A 240 -21.91 15.32 -11.03
N GLU A 241 -22.05 15.77 -9.79
CA GLU A 241 -20.95 15.78 -8.83
C GLU A 241 -20.59 14.37 -8.35
N GLN A 242 -21.57 13.48 -8.16
CA GLN A 242 -21.31 12.06 -7.88
C GLN A 242 -20.62 11.37 -9.07
N ALA A 243 -21.03 11.68 -10.31
CA ALA A 243 -20.40 11.13 -11.51
C ALA A 243 -18.94 11.61 -11.70
N ALA A 244 -18.62 12.84 -11.27
CA ALA A 244 -17.26 13.38 -11.27
C ALA A 244 -16.39 12.82 -10.13
N GLY A 245 -17.02 12.31 -9.08
CA GLY A 245 -16.40 11.84 -7.84
C GLY A 245 -16.29 12.94 -6.78
N VAL A 246 -16.31 12.53 -5.52
CA VAL A 246 -16.34 13.43 -4.37
C VAL A 246 -14.92 13.84 -3.99
N LEU A 247 -14.67 15.15 -3.91
CA LEU A 247 -13.42 15.71 -3.41
C LEU A 247 -13.23 15.33 -1.94
N GLN A 248 -12.10 14.69 -1.62
CA GLN A 248 -11.77 14.25 -0.27
C GLN A 248 -10.85 15.24 0.44
N TYR A 249 -9.82 15.65 -0.28
CA TYR A 249 -8.72 16.45 0.21
C TYR A 249 -8.16 17.24 -0.96
N TRP A 250 -7.74 18.47 -0.71
CA TRP A 250 -6.90 19.20 -1.65
C TRP A 250 -5.88 20.04 -0.90
N ARG A 251 -4.75 20.29 -1.55
CA ARG A 251 -3.73 21.22 -1.09
C ARG A 251 -3.14 22.02 -2.22
N GLU A 252 -2.74 23.25 -1.92
CA GLU A 252 -1.94 24.10 -2.77
C GLU A 252 -0.48 24.07 -2.31
N GLU A 253 0.44 23.89 -3.26
CA GLU A 253 1.90 23.94 -3.14
C GLU A 253 2.45 25.07 -4.02
#